data_AF-A0A7C0ZCT5-F1
#
_entry.id   AF-A0A7C0ZCT5-F1
#
_cell.length_a   1.000
_cell.length_b   1.000
_cell.length_c   1.000
_cell.angle_alpha   90.00
_cell.angle_beta   90.00
_cell.angle_gamma   90.00
#
_symmetry.space_group_name_H-M   'P 1'
#
loop_
_entity.id
_entity.type
_entity.pdbx_description
1 polymer ?
#
loop_
_entity_poly.entity_id
_entity_poly.type
_entity_poly.pdbx_seq_one_letter_code
_entity_poly.pdbx_strand_id
1 'polypeptide(L)'
;MFDEFYLEKVRISTRIFLLDGSKLEGDLFLSPTSRYHQRRESVQEFMNSQSSFFILKEDNRVHFINKSHIKYMIINDDEESSFVKTESTKESKVNVSFISGDTIKCVIPYEPQIYRPRLSDFLSEVDKFFYVFVDKDLLLLRRDSILSINEE
;
A
#
# COMPACT_ATOMS: atom_id res chain seq x y z
N MET A 1 -7.67 10.40 37.28
CA MET A 1 -6.35 10.66 36.67
C MET A 1 -6.07 9.46 35.79
N PHE A 2 -6.53 9.52 34.54
CA PHE A 2 -6.24 8.48 33.57
C PHE A 2 -4.98 8.92 32.85
N ASP A 3 -3.88 8.22 33.10
CA ASP A 3 -2.69 8.31 32.27
C ASP A 3 -3.11 7.80 30.88
N GLU A 4 -3.20 8.71 29.91
CA GLU A 4 -3.32 8.33 28.51
C GLU A 4 -2.06 7.53 28.17
N PHE A 5 -2.20 6.22 27.99
CA PHE A 5 -1.15 5.39 27.40
C PHE A 5 -0.89 5.90 25.98
N TYR A 6 0.03 6.86 25.83
CA TYR A 6 0.57 7.30 24.56
C TYR A 6 1.36 6.13 23.97
N LEU A 7 0.69 5.28 23.20
CA LEU A 7 1.36 4.30 22.37
C LEU A 7 2.13 5.07 21.30
N GLU A 8 3.45 4.96 21.37
CA GLU A 8 4.36 5.59 20.42
C GLU A 8 4.08 5.03 19.02
N LYS A 9 3.70 5.92 18.10
CA LYS A 9 3.38 5.53 16.72
C LYS A 9 4.66 5.33 15.91
N VAL A 10 4.66 4.32 15.05
CA VAL A 10 5.76 4.08 14.11
C VAL A 10 5.62 5.04 12.92
N ARG A 11 6.69 5.78 12.62
CA ARG A 11 6.72 6.74 11.51
C ARG A 11 7.23 6.06 10.24
N ILE A 12 6.45 6.15 9.17
CA ILE A 12 6.82 5.60 7.85
C ILE A 12 6.84 6.73 6.84
N SER A 13 8.01 6.99 6.24
CA SER A 13 8.16 7.98 5.19
C SER A 13 7.55 7.46 3.89
N THR A 14 6.70 8.27 3.26
CA THR A 14 5.98 7.90 2.05
C THR A 14 5.94 9.03 1.04
N ARG A 15 5.83 8.64 -0.24
CA ARG A 15 5.50 9.56 -1.34
C ARG A 15 4.18 9.13 -1.95
N ILE A 16 3.20 10.01 -1.95
CA ILE A 16 1.84 9.76 -2.41
C ILE A 16 1.63 10.45 -3.75
N PHE A 17 1.12 9.69 -4.71
CA PHE A 17 0.74 10.19 -6.03
C PHE A 17 -0.78 10.18 -6.11
N LEU A 18 -1.39 11.34 -6.34
CA LEU A 18 -2.84 11.50 -6.40
C LEU A 18 -3.35 11.36 -7.84
N LEU A 19 -4.67 11.13 -7.97
CA LEU A 19 -5.34 10.98 -9.27
C LEU A 19 -5.29 12.25 -10.13
N ASP A 20 -5.16 13.43 -9.52
CA ASP A 20 -5.02 14.71 -10.22
C ASP A 20 -3.58 14.98 -10.70
N GLY A 21 -2.66 14.04 -10.47
CA GLY A 21 -1.25 14.15 -10.84
C GLY A 21 -0.38 14.87 -9.80
N SER A 22 -0.96 15.42 -8.74
CA SER A 22 -0.20 16.01 -7.64
C SER A 22 0.55 14.94 -6.83
N LYS A 23 1.61 15.39 -6.14
CA LYS A 23 2.48 14.55 -5.33
C LYS A 23 2.62 15.16 -3.95
N LEU A 24 2.63 14.31 -2.92
CA LEU A 24 2.85 14.69 -1.54
C LEU A 24 3.91 13.79 -0.93
N GLU A 25 4.78 14.35 -0.11
CA GLU A 25 5.79 13.59 0.64
C GLU A 25 5.59 13.85 2.13
N GLY A 26 5.73 12.80 2.95
CA GLY A 26 5.58 12.94 4.38
C GLY A 26 5.44 11.62 5.12
N ASP A 27 5.22 11.73 6.42
CA ASP A 27 5.20 10.60 7.33
C ASP A 27 3.76 10.14 7.62
N LEU A 28 3.56 8.84 7.48
CA LEU A 28 2.45 8.11 8.09
C LEU A 28 2.79 7.74 9.52
N PHE A 29 1.76 7.60 10.35
CA PHE A 29 1.90 7.18 11.75
C PHE A 29 1.06 5.93 11.99
N LEU A 30 1.72 4.79 12.00
CA LEU A 30 1.11 3.47 12.14
C LEU A 30 1.06 3.04 13.61
N SER A 31 0.11 2.16 13.93
CA SER A 31 0.06 1.52 15.24
C SER A 31 1.30 0.63 15.46
N PRO A 32 1.94 0.65 16.65
CA PRO A 32 3.05 -0.25 16.96
C PRO A 32 2.60 -1.72 17.07
N THR A 33 1.30 -1.98 17.08
CA THR A 33 0.70 -3.30 17.09
C THR A 33 -0.37 -3.42 16.02
N SER A 34 -0.30 -4.50 15.23
CA SER A 34 -1.36 -4.92 14.31
C SER A 34 -2.44 -5.69 15.07
N ARG A 35 -3.65 -5.71 14.51
CA ARG A 35 -4.76 -6.56 14.97
C ARG A 35 -4.70 -7.97 14.38
N TYR A 36 -3.91 -8.18 13.34
CA TYR A 36 -3.87 -9.40 12.54
C TYR A 36 -2.61 -10.24 12.78
N HIS A 37 -1.53 -9.63 13.26
CA HIS A 37 -0.26 -10.32 13.50
C HIS A 37 0.56 -9.68 14.63
N GLN A 38 1.61 -10.38 15.08
CA GLN A 38 2.47 -9.99 16.22
C GLN A 38 3.53 -8.92 15.88
N ARG A 39 3.24 -8.04 14.93
CA ARG A 39 4.15 -6.98 14.45
C ARG A 39 3.40 -5.64 14.43
N ARG A 40 4.08 -4.54 14.08
CA ARG A 40 3.41 -3.24 13.87
C ARG A 40 2.36 -3.32 12.77
N GLU A 41 1.36 -2.44 12.79
CA GLU A 41 0.44 -2.29 11.66
C GLU A 41 1.22 -2.01 10.37
N SER A 42 0.83 -2.66 9.27
CA SER A 42 1.41 -2.41 7.94
C SER A 42 0.73 -1.21 7.28
N VAL A 43 1.40 -0.59 6.31
CA VAL A 43 0.81 0.48 5.49
C VAL A 43 -0.41 -0.06 4.74
N GLN A 44 -0.39 -1.29 4.22
CA GLN A 44 -1.57 -1.88 3.55
C GLN A 44 -2.75 -2.03 4.51
N GLU A 45 -2.54 -2.51 5.74
CA GLU A 45 -3.59 -2.57 6.77
C GLU A 45 -4.17 -1.18 7.06
N PHE A 46 -3.29 -0.21 7.31
CA PHE A 46 -3.68 1.18 7.59
C PHE A 46 -4.49 1.78 6.44
N MET A 47 -4.06 1.55 5.20
CA MET A 47 -4.71 2.09 4.00
C MET A 47 -6.04 1.39 3.69
N ASN A 48 -6.18 0.10 3.99
CA ASN A 48 -7.44 -0.63 3.84
C ASN A 48 -8.40 -0.50 5.03
N SER A 49 -8.00 0.17 6.11
CA SER A 49 -8.90 0.49 7.23
C SER A 49 -10.12 1.31 6.80
N GLN A 50 -11.20 1.23 7.60
CA GLN A 50 -12.50 1.85 7.29
C GLN A 50 -12.47 3.38 7.15
N SER A 51 -11.48 4.06 7.71
CA SER A 51 -11.38 5.52 7.59
C SER A 51 -11.12 5.94 6.15
N SER A 52 -11.91 6.89 5.64
CA SER A 52 -11.74 7.44 4.29
C SER A 52 -10.61 8.47 4.19
N PHE A 53 -10.26 9.11 5.31
CA PHE A 53 -9.18 10.08 5.41
C PHE A 53 -8.09 9.62 6.37
N PHE A 54 -6.86 10.07 6.13
CA PHE A 54 -5.76 9.94 7.09
C PHE A 54 -4.89 11.19 7.12
N ILE A 55 -4.07 11.28 8.16
CA ILE A 55 -3.11 12.37 8.33
C ILE A 55 -1.77 11.97 7.71
N LEU A 56 -1.25 12.82 6.84
CA LEU A 56 0.14 12.83 6.40
C LEU A 56 0.83 14.05 7.02
N LYS A 57 1.94 13.84 7.72
CA LYS A 57 2.73 14.96 8.27
C LYS A 57 3.90 15.27 7.33
N GLU A 58 3.97 16.51 6.89
CA GLU A 58 5.07 17.05 6.09
C GLU A 58 5.72 18.18 6.90
N ASP A 59 6.85 17.91 7.56
CA ASP A 59 7.51 18.87 8.46
C ASP A 59 6.56 19.55 9.46
N ASN A 60 6.22 20.82 9.20
CA ASN A 60 5.34 21.67 10.01
C ASN A 60 3.90 21.74 9.48
N ARG A 61 3.55 20.93 8.49
CA ARG A 61 2.24 20.86 7.86
C ARG A 61 1.60 19.51 8.12
N VAL A 62 0.27 19.55 8.21
CA VAL A 62 -0.58 18.37 8.36
C VAL A 62 -1.55 18.38 7.20
N HIS A 63 -1.52 17.30 6.41
CA HIS A 63 -2.45 17.09 5.31
C HIS A 63 -3.47 16.03 5.70
N PHE A 64 -4.75 16.29 5.41
CA PHE A 64 -5.82 15.30 5.52
C PHE A 64 -6.11 14.74 4.13
N ILE A 65 -5.67 13.52 3.88
CA ILE A 65 -5.71 12.92 2.54
C ILE A 65 -6.88 11.95 2.43
N ASN A 66 -7.73 12.16 1.42
CA ASN A 66 -8.76 11.21 1.05
C ASN A 66 -8.14 10.03 0.30
N LYS A 67 -8.25 8.82 0.86
CA LYS A 67 -7.71 7.60 0.25
C LYS A 67 -8.27 7.32 -1.15
N SER A 68 -9.51 7.72 -1.42
CA SER A 68 -10.13 7.54 -2.74
C SER A 68 -9.55 8.44 -3.84
N HIS A 69 -8.66 9.37 -3.49
CA HIS A 69 -7.96 10.22 -4.45
C HIS A 69 -6.49 9.80 -4.64
N ILE A 70 -6.04 8.76 -3.94
CA ILE A 70 -4.71 8.19 -4.14
C ILE A 70 -4.72 7.31 -5.37
N LYS A 71 -3.66 7.41 -6.16
CA LYS A 71 -3.37 6.52 -7.27
C LYS A 71 -2.44 5.39 -6.82
N TYR A 72 -1.29 5.78 -6.26
CA TYR A 72 -0.36 4.86 -5.62
C TYR A 72 0.52 5.59 -4.60
N MET A 73 1.22 4.81 -3.79
CA MET A 73 2.18 5.30 -2.81
C MET A 73 3.50 4.56 -2.99
N ILE A 74 4.62 5.26 -2.81
CA ILE A 74 5.95 4.65 -2.64
C ILE A 74 6.24 4.63 -1.13
N ILE A 75 6.65 3.48 -0.62
CA ILE A 75 6.92 3.27 0.79
C ILE A 75 8.43 3.13 1.00
N ASN A 76 9.00 4.02 1.83
CA ASN A 76 10.42 4.03 2.13
C ASN A 76 10.66 3.38 3.50
N ASP A 77 10.41 2.06 3.60
CA ASP A 77 10.64 1.30 4.82
C ASP A 77 11.00 -0.15 4.51
N ASP A 78 12.16 -0.60 5.02
CA ASP A 78 12.69 -1.94 4.77
C ASP A 78 11.87 -3.02 5.48
N GLU A 79 11.33 -2.72 6.67
CA GLU A 79 10.46 -3.65 7.38
C GLU A 79 9.19 -3.91 6.56
N GLU A 80 8.67 -2.90 5.88
CA GLU A 80 7.47 -3.02 5.06
C GLU A 80 7.60 -4.12 3.99
N SER A 81 8.77 -4.19 3.34
CA SER A 81 9.05 -5.20 2.31
C SER A 81 8.99 -6.64 2.84
N SER A 82 9.28 -6.84 4.12
CA SER A 82 9.22 -8.16 4.77
C SER A 82 7.81 -8.66 5.05
N PHE A 83 6.78 -7.80 5.02
CA PHE A 83 5.38 -8.25 5.10
C PHE A 83 4.90 -8.88 3.80
N VAL A 84 5.60 -8.64 2.70
CA VAL A 84 5.15 -8.97 1.34
C VAL A 84 5.74 -10.28 0.81
N LYS A 85 6.98 -10.60 1.22
CA LYS A 85 7.70 -11.78 0.72
C LYS A 85 7.77 -12.87 1.79
N THR A 86 7.08 -13.97 1.53
CA THR A 86 7.13 -15.24 2.26
C THR A 86 7.69 -16.34 1.36
N GLU A 87 8.04 -17.51 1.92
CA GLU A 87 8.50 -18.67 1.13
C GLU A 87 7.46 -19.16 0.09
N SER A 88 6.18 -18.90 0.35
CA SER A 88 5.05 -19.29 -0.53
C SER A 88 4.65 -18.23 -1.55
N THR A 89 5.30 -17.06 -1.53
CA THR A 89 4.95 -15.94 -2.42
C THR A 89 5.29 -16.27 -3.86
N LYS A 90 4.31 -16.15 -4.76
CA LYS A 90 4.52 -16.13 -6.21
C LYS A 90 4.64 -14.69 -6.69
N GLU A 91 5.33 -14.52 -7.80
CA GLU A 91 5.56 -13.23 -8.43
C GLU A 91 5.09 -13.29 -9.90
N SER A 92 4.19 -12.39 -10.28
CA SER A 92 3.80 -12.18 -11.69
C SER A 92 4.35 -10.84 -12.18
N LYS A 93 5.09 -10.87 -13.29
CA LYS A 93 5.50 -9.65 -14.00
C LYS A 93 4.34 -9.14 -14.84
N VAL A 94 4.01 -7.86 -14.68
CA VAL A 94 2.85 -7.27 -15.33
C VAL A 94 3.13 -5.86 -15.81
N ASN A 95 2.32 -5.42 -16.76
CA ASN A 95 2.13 -4.01 -17.07
C ASN A 95 0.75 -3.54 -16.58
N VAL A 96 0.75 -2.60 -15.64
CA VAL A 96 -0.44 -1.97 -15.07
C VAL A 96 -0.71 -0.67 -15.81
N SER A 97 -1.89 -0.54 -16.41
CA SER A 97 -2.37 0.72 -16.99
C SER A 97 -3.33 1.39 -16.04
N PHE A 98 -3.13 2.69 -15.77
CA PHE A 98 -4.02 3.48 -14.92
C PHE A 98 -5.11 4.16 -15.75
N ILE A 99 -6.21 4.55 -15.10
CA ILE A 99 -7.31 5.31 -15.73
C ILE A 99 -6.80 6.65 -16.28
N SER A 100 -5.75 7.22 -15.68
CA SER A 100 -5.09 8.44 -16.18
C SER A 100 -4.31 8.25 -17.49
N GLY A 101 -4.16 7.01 -17.97
CA GLY A 101 -3.56 6.67 -19.26
C GLY A 101 -2.07 6.31 -19.22
N ASP A 102 -1.38 6.58 -18.12
CA ASP A 102 0.01 6.13 -17.91
C ASP A 102 0.07 4.67 -17.43
N THR A 103 1.27 4.10 -17.53
CA THR A 103 1.52 2.68 -17.29
C THR A 103 2.76 2.46 -16.43
N ILE A 104 2.75 1.41 -15.60
CA ILE A 104 3.92 0.94 -14.86
C ILE A 104 4.18 -0.54 -15.12
N LYS A 105 5.45 -0.89 -15.32
CA LYS A 105 5.90 -2.27 -15.26
C LYS A 105 6.25 -2.61 -13.82
N CYS A 106 5.66 -3.67 -13.28
CA CYS A 106 5.88 -4.07 -11.90
C CYS A 106 5.77 -5.58 -11.73
N VAL A 107 6.15 -6.03 -10.54
CA VAL A 107 5.93 -7.40 -10.07
C VAL A 107 4.82 -7.37 -9.03
N ILE A 108 3.78 -8.18 -9.23
CA ILE A 108 2.74 -8.41 -8.22
C ILE A 108 3.13 -9.66 -7.41
N PRO A 109 3.49 -9.50 -6.13
CA PRO A 109 3.61 -10.62 -5.20
C PRO A 109 2.21 -11.07 -4.75
N TYR A 110 1.96 -12.37 -4.77
CA TYR A 110 0.71 -12.93 -4.27
C TYR A 110 0.91 -14.35 -3.73
N GLU A 111 0.14 -14.71 -2.70
CA GLU A 111 0.13 -16.07 -2.17
C GLU A 111 -0.97 -16.88 -2.85
N PRO A 112 -0.63 -17.93 -3.62
CA PRO A 112 -1.63 -18.77 -4.25
C PRO A 112 -2.36 -19.61 -3.20
N GLN A 113 -3.69 -19.53 -3.16
CA GLN A 113 -4.48 -20.50 -2.40
C GLN A 113 -4.54 -21.82 -3.20
N ILE A 114 -4.61 -22.96 -2.50
CA ILE A 114 -4.55 -24.32 -3.08
C ILE A 114 -5.49 -24.50 -4.29
N TYR A 115 -6.66 -23.85 -4.28
CA TYR A 115 -7.67 -23.96 -5.33
C TYR A 115 -7.74 -22.76 -6.28
N ARG A 116 -6.91 -21.74 -6.06
CA ARG A 116 -6.91 -20.46 -6.79
C ARG A 116 -5.49 -19.94 -7.01
N PRO A 117 -4.72 -20.57 -7.91
CA PRO A 117 -3.30 -20.30 -8.04
C PRO A 117 -2.97 -19.10 -8.95
N ARG A 118 -3.99 -18.44 -9.53
CA ARG A 118 -3.80 -17.47 -10.62
C ARG A 118 -3.81 -16.04 -10.10
N LEU A 119 -3.09 -15.16 -10.81
CA LEU A 119 -3.12 -13.73 -10.56
C LEU A 119 -4.55 -13.16 -10.65
N SER A 120 -5.38 -13.64 -11.58
CA SER A 120 -6.78 -13.23 -11.70
C SER A 120 -7.60 -13.47 -10.43
N ASP A 121 -7.30 -14.57 -9.72
CA ASP A 121 -8.01 -14.91 -8.48
C ASP A 121 -7.61 -13.95 -7.37
N PHE A 122 -6.30 -13.69 -7.23
CA PHE A 122 -5.77 -12.68 -6.32
C PHE A 122 -6.39 -11.30 -6.58
N LEU A 123 -6.37 -10.82 -7.82
CA LEU A 123 -6.91 -9.51 -8.19
C LEU A 123 -8.43 -9.38 -7.93
N SER A 124 -9.15 -10.49 -7.93
CA SER A 124 -10.57 -10.50 -7.63
C SER A 124 -10.84 -10.27 -6.14
N GLU A 125 -10.01 -10.84 -5.28
CA GLU A 125 -10.17 -10.85 -3.82
C GLU A 125 -9.41 -9.73 -3.10
N VAL A 126 -8.42 -9.14 -3.76
CA VAL A 126 -7.57 -8.14 -3.14
C VAL A 126 -8.37 -6.90 -2.71
N ASP A 127 -7.99 -6.37 -1.55
CA ASP A 127 -8.51 -5.12 -1.02
C ASP A 127 -8.21 -3.90 -1.93
N LYS A 128 -8.68 -2.72 -1.52
CA LYS A 128 -8.54 -1.47 -2.28
C LYS A 128 -7.10 -1.10 -2.56
N PHE A 129 -6.20 -1.41 -1.62
CA PHE A 129 -4.77 -1.15 -1.72
C PHE A 129 -3.97 -2.43 -1.62
N PHE A 130 -2.99 -2.62 -2.50
CA PHE A 130 -2.13 -3.80 -2.51
C PHE A 130 -0.72 -3.52 -2.98
N TYR A 131 0.24 -4.31 -2.51
CA TYR A 131 1.64 -4.12 -2.82
C TYR A 131 2.01 -4.56 -4.24
N VAL A 132 2.96 -3.85 -4.83
CA VAL A 132 3.72 -4.24 -6.02
C VAL A 132 5.17 -3.82 -5.85
N PHE A 133 6.08 -4.46 -6.58
CA PHE A 133 7.47 -4.04 -6.68
C PHE A 133 7.75 -3.41 -8.04
N VAL A 134 8.38 -2.22 -8.02
CA VAL A 134 8.96 -1.60 -9.21
C VAL A 134 10.46 -1.52 -8.99
N ASP A 135 11.23 -2.30 -9.75
CA ASP A 135 12.65 -2.54 -9.48
C ASP A 135 12.89 -3.02 -8.04
N LYS A 136 13.39 -2.14 -7.16
CA LYS A 136 13.61 -2.40 -5.72
C LYS A 136 12.63 -1.65 -4.82
N ASP A 137 11.82 -0.76 -5.37
CA ASP A 137 10.90 0.06 -4.61
C ASP A 137 9.61 -0.70 -4.35
N LEU A 138 9.14 -0.63 -3.09
CA LEU A 138 7.84 -1.12 -2.70
C LEU A 138 6.78 -0.05 -2.93
N LEU A 139 5.81 -0.37 -3.76
CA LEU A 139 4.67 0.49 -4.04
C LEU A 139 3.39 -0.13 -3.49
N LEU A 140 2.46 0.73 -3.08
CA LEU A 140 1.10 0.36 -2.76
C LEU A 140 0.17 0.97 -3.81
N LEU A 141 -0.43 0.14 -4.66
CA LEU A 141 -1.35 0.58 -5.70
C LEU A 141 -2.78 0.62 -5.18
N ARG A 142 -3.57 1.60 -5.65
CA ARG A 142 -5.01 1.59 -5.45
C ARG A 142 -5.70 0.89 -6.62
N ARG A 143 -6.43 -0.20 -6.33
CA ARG A 143 -7.19 -1.00 -7.29
C ARG A 143 -8.12 -0.18 -8.19
N ASP A 144 -8.92 0.73 -7.62
CA ASP A 144 -9.90 1.51 -8.40
C ASP A 144 -9.25 2.54 -9.34
N SER A 145 -7.95 2.78 -9.23
CA SER A 145 -7.21 3.67 -10.15
C SER A 145 -6.71 2.93 -11.41
N ILE A 146 -6.79 1.60 -11.41
CA ILE A 146 -6.25 0.73 -12.45
C ILE A 146 -7.32 0.51 -13.52
N LEU A 147 -6.92 0.70 -14.77
CA LEU A 147 -7.72 0.40 -15.95
C LEU A 147 -7.57 -1.06 -16.37
N SER A 148 -6.34 -1.56 -16.42
CA SER A 148 -6.04 -2.95 -16.81
C SER A 148 -4.70 -3.42 -16.27
N ILE A 149 -4.56 -4.74 -16.14
CA ILE A 149 -3.31 -5.42 -15.79
C ILE A 149 -3.09 -6.50 -16.85
N ASN A 150 -1.91 -6.51 -17.47
CA ASN A 150 -1.54 -7.47 -18.50
C ASN A 150 -0.29 -8.21 -18.03
N GLU A 151 -0.33 -9.54 -17.99
CA GLU A 151 0.85 -10.37 -17.72
C GLU A 151 1.83 -10.30 -18.91
N GLU A 152 3.13 -10.24 -18.62
CA GLU A 152 4.19 -10.33 -19.64
C GLU A 152 4.39 -11.77 -20.16
#